data_AF-A0A7Y3M4D9-F1
#
_entry.id   AF-A0A7Y3M4D9-F1
#
_cell.length_a   1.000
_cell.length_b   1.000
_cell.length_c   1.000
_cell.angle_alpha   90.00
_cell.angle_beta   90.00
_cell.angle_gamma   90.00
#
_symmetry.space_group_name_H-M   'P 1'
#
loop_
_entity.id
_entity.type
_entity.pdbx_description
1 polymer ?
#
loop_
_entity_poly.entity_id
_entity_poly.type
_entity_poly.pdbx_seq_one_letter_code
_entity_poly.pdbx_strand_id
1 'polypeptide(L)' 'DKVVEYGHQLGVKRISWEVLDWNEPAIKFYEQKGAKVMRDWDVVQLNQKGIEEYLKLRK' A
#
# COMPACT_ATOMS: atom_id res chain seq x y z
N ASP A 1 -15.98 3.68 1.68
CA ASP A 1 -16.37 3.22 0.33
C ASP A 1 -16.04 4.18 -0.82
N LYS A 2 -16.03 5.52 -0.64
CA LYS A 2 -15.79 6.50 -1.72
C LYS A 2 -14.53 6.29 -2.58
N VAL A 3 -13.41 5.88 -2.00
CA VAL A 3 -12.18 5.58 -2.77
C VAL A 3 -12.38 4.39 -3.71
N VAL A 4 -13.09 3.35 -3.24
CA VAL A 4 -13.38 2.16 -4.04
C VAL A 4 -14.39 2.47 -5.15
N GLU A 5 -15.42 3.26 -4.84
CA GLU A 5 -16.39 3.76 -5.84
C GLU A 5 -15.68 4.53 -6.97
N TYR A 6 -14.80 5.46 -6.61
CA TYR A 6 -14.06 6.27 -7.58
C TYR A 6 -13.11 5.41 -8.43
N GLY A 7 -12.36 4.49 -7.82
CA GLY A 7 -11.52 3.56 -8.55
C GLY A 7 -12.30 2.70 -9.55
N HIS A 8 -13.49 2.24 -9.17
CA HIS A 8 -14.37 1.51 -10.07
C HIS A 8 -14.81 2.34 -11.28
N GLN A 9 -15.20 3.60 -11.08
CA GLN A 9 -15.56 4.53 -12.16
C GLN A 9 -14.41 4.77 -13.15
N LEU A 10 -13.18 4.82 -12.66
CA LEU A 10 -11.98 4.94 -13.50
C LEU A 10 -11.61 3.64 -14.25
N GLY A 11 -12.29 2.52 -13.96
CA GLY A 11 -12.02 1.23 -14.59
C GLY A 11 -10.71 0.57 -14.16
N VAL A 12 -10.12 1.00 -13.03
CA VAL A 12 -8.87 0.42 -12.53
C VAL A 12 -9.09 -1.05 -12.15
N LYS A 13 -8.06 -1.87 -12.33
CA LYS A 13 -8.16 -3.32 -12.07
C LYS A 13 -7.76 -3.71 -10.64
N ARG A 14 -7.14 -2.79 -9.90
CA ARG A 14 -6.67 -3.02 -8.53
C ARG A 14 -6.60 -1.72 -7.75
N ILE A 15 -7.00 -1.77 -6.48
CA ILE A 15 -6.78 -0.73 -5.49
C ILE A 15 -5.91 -1.36 -4.39
N SER A 16 -4.85 -0.67 -3.97
CA SER A 16 -3.89 -1.18 -3.00
C SER A 16 -3.54 -0.09 -1.99
N TRP A 17 -3.37 -0.50 -0.74
CA TRP A 17 -2.92 0.33 0.37
C TRP A 17 -2.24 -0.57 1.41
N GLU A 18 -1.52 0.05 2.34
CA GLU A 18 -0.78 -0.64 3.39
C GLU A 18 -1.60 -0.69 4.69
N VAL A 19 -1.41 -1.76 5.45
CA VAL A 19 -1.94 -1.92 6.81
C VAL A 19 -0.82 -2.46 7.68
N LEU A 20 -0.70 -1.93 8.90
CA LEU A 20 0.27 -2.42 9.87
C LEU A 20 -0.10 -3.84 10.29
N ASP A 21 0.89 -4.71 10.38
CA ASP A 21 0.74 -6.14 10.66
C ASP A 21 0.03 -6.42 11.99
N TRP A 22 0.23 -5.57 12.98
CA TRP A 22 -0.39 -5.65 14.30
C TRP A 22 -1.82 -5.08 14.37
N ASN A 23 -2.32 -4.43 13.32
CA ASN A 23 -3.65 -3.82 13.33
C ASN A 23 -4.76 -4.83 12.97
N GLU A 24 -4.95 -5.82 13.85
CA GLU A 24 -5.92 -6.91 13.67
C GLU A 24 -7.35 -6.42 13.36
N PRO A 25 -7.89 -5.37 14.02
CA PRO A 25 -9.22 -4.86 13.68
C PRO A 25 -9.34 -4.39 12.22
N ALA A 26 -8.32 -3.68 11.71
CA ALA A 26 -8.32 -3.21 10.33
C ALA A 26 -8.14 -4.36 9.33
N ILE A 27 -7.24 -5.30 9.62
CA ILE A 27 -7.01 -6.51 8.81
C ILE A 27 -8.33 -7.26 8.62
N LYS A 28 -9.02 -7.60 9.72
CA LYS A 28 -10.31 -8.30 9.65
C LYS A 28 -11.36 -7.52 8.88
N PHE A 29 -11.43 -6.20 9.09
CA PHE A 29 -12.36 -5.33 8.37
C PHE A 29 -12.14 -5.39 6.85
N TYR A 30 -10.89 -5.33 6.38
CA TYR A 30 -10.59 -5.37 4.95
C TYR A 30 -10.81 -6.76 4.35
N GLU A 31 -10.42 -7.83 5.05
CA GLU A 31 -10.64 -9.22 4.59
C GLU A 31 -12.13 -9.54 4.46
N GLN A 32 -12.96 -9.11 5.42
CA GLN A 32 -14.43 -9.24 5.34
C GLN A 32 -15.03 -8.49 4.14
N LYS A 33 -14.35 -7.46 3.64
CA LYS A 33 -14.76 -6.68 2.44
C LYS A 33 -14.16 -7.24 1.14
N GLY A 34 -13.48 -8.39 1.19
CA GLY A 34 -12.91 -9.07 0.03
C GLY A 34 -11.50 -8.60 -0.35
N ALA A 35 -10.85 -7.79 0.49
CA ALA A 35 -9.44 -7.47 0.29
C ALA A 35 -8.56 -8.69 0.63
N LYS A 36 -7.46 -8.85 -0.09
CA LYS A 36 -6.41 -9.83 0.25
C LYS A 36 -5.24 -9.09 0.88
N VAL A 37 -4.94 -9.39 2.15
CA VAL A 37 -3.74 -8.87 2.81
C VAL A 37 -2.55 -9.72 2.38
N MET A 38 -1.62 -9.11 1.66
CA MET A 38 -0.39 -9.77 1.20
C MET A 38 0.60 -9.80 2.38
N ARG A 39 0.87 -11.00 2.91
CA ARG A 39 1.92 -11.22 3.90
C ARG A 39 3.26 -11.43 3.20
N ASP A 40 4.35 -11.22 3.93
CA ASP A 40 5.74 -11.36 3.46
C ASP A 40 6.21 -10.30 2.44
N TRP A 41 5.41 -9.25 2.22
CA TRP A 41 5.81 -8.11 1.39
C TRP A 41 6.30 -6.98 2.28
N ASP A 42 7.57 -6.62 2.11
CA ASP A 42 8.15 -5.47 2.80
C ASP A 42 7.87 -4.18 2.04
N VAL A 43 7.46 -3.15 2.78
CA VAL A 43 7.33 -1.79 2.24
C VAL A 43 8.71 -1.13 2.27
N VAL A 44 9.22 -0.79 1.09
CA VAL A 44 10.47 -0.04 0.95
C VAL A 44 10.16 1.42 0.65
N GLN A 45 10.70 2.32 1.45
CA GLN A 45 10.56 3.77 1.26
C GLN A 45 11.93 4.45 1.22
N LEU A 46 12.12 5.33 0.22
CA LEU A 46 13.16 6.34 0.26
C LEU A 46 12.53 7.68 0.65
N ASN A 47 12.97 8.24 1.76
CA ASN A 47 12.68 9.64 2.09
C ASN A 47 13.59 10.58 1.27
N GLN A 48 13.34 11.89 1.33
CA GLN A 48 14.09 12.88 0.56
C GLN A 48 15.61 12.69 0.66
N LYS A 49 16.15 12.60 1.88
CA LYS A 49 17.59 12.39 2.11
C LYS A 49 18.08 11.07 1.50
N GLY A 50 17.31 9.98 1.66
CA GLY A 50 17.63 8.68 1.08
C GLY A 50 17.72 8.72 -0.44
N ILE A 51 16.83 9.46 -1.10
CA ILE A 51 16.87 9.67 -2.56
C ILE A 51 18.15 10.41 -2.96
N GLU A 52 18.46 11.51 -2.28
CA GLU A 52 19.65 12.32 -2.58
C GLU A 52 20.94 11.51 -2.42
N GLU A 53 21.08 10.73 -1.34
CA GLU A 53 22.24 9.87 -1.11
C GLU A 53 22.33 8.72 -2.13
N TYR A 54 21.22 8.06 -2.44
CA TYR A 54 21.19 6.96 -3.41
C TYR A 54 21.70 7.43 -4.80
N LEU A 55 21.34 8.63 -5.22
CA LEU A 55 21.78 9.20 -6.50
C LEU A 55 23.26 9.60 -6.50
N LYS A 56 23.84 10.01 -5.37
CA LYS A 56 25.28 10.34 -5.26
C LYS A 56 26.16 9.12 -5.48
N LEU A 57 25.74 7.96 -4.96
CA LEU A 57 26.47 6.69 -5.07
C LEU A 57 26.49 6.09 -6.48
N ARG A 58 25.76 6.68 -7.44
CA ARG A 58 25.73 6.25 -8.85
C ARG A 58 26.84 6.89 -9.70
N LYS A 59 27.57 7.88 -9.16
CA LYS A 59 28.77 8.46 -9.79
C LYS A 59 29.99 7.63 -9.45
#